data_AF-A0A0A0AWW6-F1
#
_entry.id   AF-A0A0A0AWW6-F1
#
_cell.length_a   1.000
_cell.length_b   1.000
_cell.length_c   1.000
_cell.angle_alpha   90.00
_cell.angle_beta   90.00
_cell.angle_gamma   90.00
#
_symmetry.space_group_name_H-M   'P 1'
#
loop_
_entity.id
_entity.type
_entity.pdbx_description
1 polymer ?
#
loop_
_entity_poly.entity_id
_entity_poly.type
_entity_poly.pdbx_seq_one_letter_code
_entity_poly.pdbx_strand_id
1 'polypeptide(L)' 'EVCTSCLQPVYSMERVVTDNICVHCSCFCCQVCGRKLSLQNYAALHGVFYCQVHYK' A
#
# COMPACT_ATOMS: atom_id res chain seq x y z
N GLU A 1 14.35 2.16 2.90
CA GLU A 1 13.63 1.70 1.69
C GLU A 1 12.76 2.85 1.17
N VAL A 2 12.38 2.85 -0.10
CA VAL A 2 11.63 3.95 -0.74
C VAL A 2 10.18 3.53 -0.97
N CYS A 3 9.24 4.44 -0.73
CA CYS A 3 7.82 4.20 -0.92
C CYS A 3 7.54 4.06 -2.41
N THR A 4 6.96 2.95 -2.82
CA THR A 4 6.58 2.76 -4.23
C THR A 4 5.44 3.71 -4.65
N SER A 5 4.65 4.21 -3.70
CA SER A 5 3.50 5.10 -3.97
C SER A 5 3.89 6.57 -4.17
N CYS A 6 4.79 7.11 -3.33
CA CYS A 6 5.19 8.52 -3.38
C CYS A 6 6.68 8.73 -3.69
N LEU A 7 7.44 7.65 -3.90
CA LEU A 7 8.87 7.65 -4.22
C LEU A 7 9.74 8.39 -3.17
N GLN A 8 9.22 8.55 -1.96
CA GLN A 8 9.90 9.15 -0.82
C GLN A 8 10.50 8.08 0.10
N PRO A 9 11.59 8.38 0.84
CA PRO A 9 12.13 7.44 1.82
C PRO A 9 11.07 7.08 2.87
N VAL A 10 10.92 5.78 3.12
CA VAL A 10 10.04 5.22 4.14
C VAL A 10 10.86 4.97 5.39
N TYR A 11 10.49 5.64 6.47
CA TYR A 11 11.06 5.40 7.78
C TYR A 11 10.44 4.14 8.41
N SER A 12 11.22 3.44 9.24
CA SER A 12 10.81 2.20 9.90
C SER A 12 9.48 2.31 10.67
N MET A 13 9.16 3.49 11.20
CA MET A 13 7.94 3.78 11.96
C MET A 13 6.66 3.74 11.11
N GLU A 14 6.78 4.10 9.83
CA GLU A 14 5.68 4.20 8.86
C GLU A 14 5.84 3.15 7.75
N ARG A 15 6.75 2.20 7.93
CA ARG A 15 7.07 1.16 6.95
C ARG A 15 6.01 0.07 6.92
N VAL A 16 5.41 -0.10 5.76
CA VAL A 16 4.58 -1.24 5.41
C VAL A 16 5.29 -2.04 4.32
N VAL A 17 5.56 -3.31 4.61
CA VAL A 17 6.09 -4.27 3.64
C VAL A 17 4.98 -5.24 3.28
N THR A 18 4.71 -5.39 2.00
CA THR A 18 3.59 -6.19 1.49
C THR A 18 3.95 -6.68 0.10
N ASP A 19 3.91 -8.00 -0.12
CA ASP A 19 4.21 -8.62 -1.42
C ASP A 19 5.53 -8.13 -2.05
N ASN A 20 6.58 -7.99 -1.22
CA ASN A 20 7.89 -7.40 -1.57
C ASN A 20 7.91 -5.91 -1.93
N ILE A 21 6.81 -5.19 -1.69
CA ILE A 21 6.68 -3.75 -1.93
C ILE A 21 6.80 -3.01 -0.59
N CYS A 22 7.59 -1.94 -0.55
CA CYS A 22 7.67 -1.03 0.59
C CYS A 22 6.86 0.24 0.30
N VAL A 23 5.96 0.60 1.22
CA VAL A 23 5.20 1.85 1.17
C VAL A 23 4.96 2.39 2.58
N HIS A 24 4.56 3.66 2.66
CA HIS A 24 4.12 4.25 3.93
C HIS A 24 2.78 3.67 4.37
N CYS A 25 2.56 3.54 5.69
CA CYS A 25 1.23 3.25 6.27
C CYS A 25 0.16 4.23 5.74
N SER A 26 0.55 5.50 5.57
CA SER A 26 -0.31 6.57 5.05
C SER A 26 -0.55 6.49 3.55
N CYS A 27 0.38 5.89 2.79
CA CYS A 27 0.30 5.71 1.34
C CYS A 27 -0.34 4.37 0.96
N PHE A 28 -0.67 3.53 1.93
CA PHE A 28 -1.33 2.24 1.74
C PHE A 28 -2.82 2.48 1.45
N CYS A 29 -3.12 2.88 0.20
CA CYS A 29 -4.45 3.29 -0.24
C CYS A 29 -4.87 2.50 -1.48
N CYS A 30 -6.18 2.28 -1.63
CA CYS A 30 -6.76 1.67 -2.81
C CYS A 30 -6.58 2.59 -4.03
N GLN A 31 -5.96 2.11 -5.11
CA GLN A 31 -5.76 2.94 -6.31
C GLN A 31 -7.08 3.36 -6.97
N VAL A 32 -8.14 2.56 -6.82
CA VAL A 32 -9.44 2.81 -7.44
C VAL A 32 -10.25 3.89 -6.71
N CYS A 33 -10.24 3.89 -5.37
CA CYS A 33 -11.09 4.79 -4.58
C CYS A 33 -10.36 5.64 -3.54
N GLY A 34 -9.04 5.53 -3.46
CA GLY A 34 -8.22 6.25 -2.48
C GLY A 34 -8.44 5.84 -1.02
N ARG A 35 -9.27 4.81 -0.75
CA ARG A 35 -9.56 4.37 0.62
C ARG A 35 -8.30 3.83 1.27
N LYS A 36 -7.97 4.29 2.48
CA LYS A 36 -6.89 3.73 3.29
C LYS A 36 -7.15 2.24 3.51
N LEU A 37 -6.17 1.44 3.16
CA LEU A 37 -6.14 0.02 3.36
C LEU A 37 -5.39 -0.27 4.66
N SER A 38 -5.53 -1.49 5.14
CA SER A 38 -4.76 -1.97 6.29
C SER A 38 -4.27 -3.36 5.95
N LEU A 39 -3.20 -3.81 6.61
CA LEU A 39 -2.59 -5.14 6.40
C LEU A 39 -3.59 -6.30 6.52
N GLN A 40 -4.74 -6.08 7.15
CA GLN A 40 -5.79 -7.05 7.34
C GLN A 40 -6.88 -7.02 6.25
N ASN A 41 -6.97 -5.95 5.45
CA ASN A 41 -8.10 -5.69 4.56
C ASN A 41 -7.69 -5.08 3.20
N TYR A 42 -6.59 -5.57 2.62
CA TYR A 42 -6.06 -5.14 1.33
C TYR A 42 -5.89 -6.33 0.36
N ALA A 43 -5.75 -6.00 -0.92
CA ALA A 43 -5.27 -6.90 -1.95
C ALA A 43 -4.16 -6.19 -2.74
N ALA A 44 -3.09 -6.89 -3.09
CA ALA A 44 -2.02 -6.35 -3.91
C ALA A 44 -1.97 -7.10 -5.24
N LEU A 45 -1.88 -6.37 -6.35
CA LEU A 45 -1.75 -6.93 -7.69
C LEU A 45 -0.75 -6.10 -8.49
N HIS A 46 0.32 -6.75 -8.96
CA HIS A 46 1.38 -6.14 -9.77
C HIS A 46 1.96 -4.82 -9.19
N GLY A 47 2.16 -4.75 -7.87
CA GLY A 47 2.68 -3.52 -7.24
C GLY A 47 1.63 -2.49 -6.84
N VAL A 48 0.35 -2.75 -7.14
CA VAL A 48 -0.77 -1.84 -6.87
C VAL A 48 -1.66 -2.38 -5.76
N PHE A 49 -2.09 -1.49 -4.86
CA PHE A 49 -2.98 -1.84 -3.77
C PHE A 49 -4.45 -1.57 -4.12
N TYR A 50 -5.28 -2.57 -3.82
CA TYR A 50 -6.71 -2.57 -4.01
C TYR A 50 -7.39 -2.91 -2.70
N CYS A 51 -8.61 -2.41 -2.57
CA CYS A 51 -9.52 -2.77 -1.51
C CYS A 51 -10.21 -4.07 -1.89
N GLN A 52 -10.55 -4.90 -0.91
CA GLN A 52 -11.20 -6.21 -1.11
C GLN A 52 -12.45 -6.15 -2.01
N VAL A 53 -13.13 -5.00 -2.05
CA VAL A 53 -14.30 -4.75 -2.91
C VAL A 53 -13.91 -4.52 -4.37
N HIS A 54 -12.83 -3.80 -4.65
CA HIS A 54 -12.38 -3.49 -6.02
C HIS A 54 -11.44 -4.54 -6.61
N TYR A 55 -10.90 -5.43 -5.78
CA TYR A 55 -10.10 -6.57 -6.23
C TYR A 55 -10.96 -7.79 -6.64
N LYS A 56 -12.28 -7.69 -6.56
CA LYS A 56 -13.21 -8.77 -6.84
C LYS A 56 -13.59 -8.84 -8.31
#